data_AF-A0A357F1L8-F1
#
_entry.id   AF-A0A357F1L8-F1
#
_cell.length_a   1.000
_cell.length_b   1.000
_cell.length_c   1.000
_cell.angle_alpha   90.00
_cell.angle_beta   90.00
_cell.angle_gamma   90.00
#
_symmetry.space_group_name_H-M   'P 1'
#
loop_
_entity.id
_entity.type
_entity.pdbx_description
1 polymer ?
#
loop_
_entity_poly.entity_id
_entity_poly.type
_entity_poly.pdbx_seq_one_letter_code
_entity_poly.pdbx_strand_id
1 'polypeptide(L)'
;AFFFAEFAAAAILPFCFWFAARVANSANKRDIAGLAASYALLILAHIPSALFGSIALVIFSLVSLPKQGREAAIKRLGWSAAIGLGASGFYWIRTVSELSYLKHAGQEFISGAFDFRINFLGACPFVSETDYYGRSLWFGDLMLAVTLALAVIAALIYYSAGRKAEKPRMAGVLALLAFGLFFRNAAEYADLE
;
A
#
# COMPACT_ATOMS: atom_id res chain seq x y z
N ALA A 1 0.21 -17.00 13.63
CA ALA A 1 -0.05 -15.69 14.27
C ALA A 1 -1.27 -15.07 13.60
N PHE A 2 -2.14 -14.39 14.35
CA PHE A 2 -3.31 -13.73 13.75
C PHE A 2 -2.93 -12.34 13.25
N PHE A 3 -3.13 -12.08 11.96
CA PHE A 3 -2.81 -10.83 11.27
C PHE A 3 -3.92 -9.75 11.44
N PHE A 4 -4.35 -9.51 12.68
CA PHE A 4 -5.48 -8.59 12.95
C PHE A 4 -5.14 -7.13 12.59
N ALA A 5 -3.88 -6.73 12.82
CA ALA A 5 -3.41 -5.38 12.52
C ALA A 5 -3.34 -5.13 11.00
N GLU A 6 -2.82 -6.09 10.26
CA GLU A 6 -2.73 -6.08 8.81
C GLU A 6 -4.11 -6.06 8.17
N PHE A 7 -5.05 -6.86 8.70
CA PHE A 7 -6.43 -6.87 8.24
C PHE A 7 -7.12 -5.52 8.47
N ALA A 8 -6.96 -4.93 9.66
CA ALA A 8 -7.48 -3.61 9.96
C ALA A 8 -6.88 -2.54 9.02
N ALA A 9 -5.57 -2.57 8.81
CA ALA A 9 -4.90 -1.67 7.88
C ALA A 9 -5.41 -1.84 6.43
N ALA A 10 -5.59 -3.09 5.97
CA ALA A 10 -6.12 -3.39 4.65
C ALA A 10 -7.57 -2.89 4.46
N ALA A 11 -8.39 -2.92 5.51
CA ALA A 11 -9.74 -2.36 5.48
C ALA A 11 -9.76 -0.81 5.42
N ILE A 12 -8.76 -0.15 6.00
CA ILE A 12 -8.64 1.32 6.02
C ILE A 12 -8.10 1.86 4.67
N LEU A 13 -7.20 1.10 4.03
CA LEU A 13 -6.44 1.53 2.86
C LEU A 13 -7.30 2.04 1.67
N PRO A 14 -8.46 1.42 1.33
CA PRO A 14 -9.37 1.95 0.31
C PRO A 14 -9.89 3.36 0.62
N PHE A 15 -10.12 3.69 1.90
CA PHE A 15 -10.57 5.03 2.29
C PHE A 15 -9.49 6.08 2.07
N CYS A 16 -8.22 5.74 2.31
CA CYS A 16 -7.10 6.62 2.00
C CYS A 16 -7.08 6.95 0.50
N PHE A 17 -7.19 5.95 -0.38
CA PHE A 17 -7.23 6.19 -1.84
C PHE A 17 -8.47 6.97 -2.28
N TRP A 18 -9.62 6.65 -1.73
CA TRP A 18 -10.87 7.34 -2.05
C TRP A 18 -10.81 8.82 -1.69
N PHE A 19 -10.39 9.16 -0.47
CA PHE A 19 -10.23 10.55 -0.07
C PHE A 19 -9.09 11.25 -0.80
N ALA A 20 -7.97 10.58 -1.10
CA ALA A 20 -6.90 11.15 -1.94
C ALA A 20 -7.41 11.56 -3.32
N ALA A 21 -8.20 10.70 -3.97
CA ALA A 21 -8.83 11.03 -5.25
C ALA A 21 -9.79 12.23 -5.13
N ARG A 22 -10.53 12.36 -4.03
CA ARG A 22 -11.44 13.50 -3.81
C ARG A 22 -10.68 14.80 -3.53
N VAL A 23 -9.68 14.77 -2.67
CA VAL A 23 -8.81 15.92 -2.34
C VAL A 23 -8.07 16.44 -3.58
N ALA A 24 -7.64 15.54 -4.47
CA ALA A 24 -7.01 15.92 -5.73
C ALA A 24 -7.95 16.72 -6.64
N ASN A 25 -9.25 16.40 -6.63
CA ASN A 25 -10.25 17.01 -7.52
C ASN A 25 -11.07 18.15 -6.88
N SER A 26 -11.12 18.23 -5.55
CA SER A 26 -11.96 19.18 -4.80
C SER A 26 -11.19 19.81 -3.64
N ALA A 27 -11.48 21.08 -3.33
CA ALA A 27 -10.89 21.80 -2.21
C ALA A 27 -11.72 21.67 -0.91
N ASN A 28 -12.57 20.64 -0.80
CA ASN A 28 -13.46 20.48 0.33
C ASN A 28 -12.68 20.10 1.60
N LYS A 29 -12.85 20.90 2.68
CA LYS A 29 -12.24 20.65 4.00
C LYS A 29 -12.63 19.28 4.57
N ARG A 30 -13.83 18.78 4.26
CA ARG A 30 -14.28 17.43 4.70
C ARG A 30 -13.43 16.32 4.08
N ASP A 31 -13.03 16.48 2.82
CA ASP A 31 -12.22 15.49 2.12
C ASP A 31 -10.78 15.48 2.66
N ILE A 32 -10.25 16.66 2.99
CA ILE A 32 -8.95 16.83 3.66
C ILE A 32 -8.95 16.16 5.05
N ALA A 33 -9.99 16.43 5.85
CA ALA A 33 -10.14 15.81 7.17
C ALA A 33 -10.33 14.30 7.08
N GLY A 34 -11.10 13.82 6.09
CA GLY A 34 -11.28 12.39 5.82
C GLY A 34 -9.96 11.69 5.47
N LEU A 35 -9.16 12.28 4.57
CA LEU A 35 -7.84 11.74 4.24
C LEU A 35 -6.92 11.72 5.46
N ALA A 36 -6.87 12.81 6.22
CA ALA A 36 -6.05 12.90 7.43
C ALA A 36 -6.44 11.84 8.47
N ALA A 37 -7.75 11.66 8.72
CA ALA A 37 -8.25 10.68 9.67
C ALA A 37 -7.97 9.25 9.21
N SER A 38 -8.28 8.90 7.96
CA SER A 38 -7.99 7.56 7.41
C SER A 38 -6.49 7.27 7.44
N TYR A 39 -5.64 8.25 7.12
CA TYR A 39 -4.19 8.07 7.15
C TYR A 39 -3.64 7.90 8.57
N ALA A 40 -4.14 8.66 9.55
CA ALA A 40 -3.80 8.46 10.96
C ALA A 40 -4.21 7.07 11.45
N LEU A 41 -5.41 6.61 11.10
CA LEU A 41 -5.88 5.26 11.42
C LEU A 41 -5.01 4.18 10.77
N LEU A 42 -4.57 4.38 9.53
CA LEU A 42 -3.67 3.45 8.86
C LEU A 42 -2.33 3.32 9.60
N ILE A 43 -1.75 4.45 10.01
CA ILE A 43 -0.51 4.47 10.82
C ILE A 43 -0.70 3.74 12.14
N LEU A 44 -1.81 4.01 12.84
CA LEU A 44 -2.11 3.40 14.13
C LEU A 44 -2.45 1.90 14.03
N ALA A 45 -3.00 1.46 12.90
CA ALA A 45 -3.35 0.06 12.68
C ALA A 45 -2.12 -0.81 12.49
N HIS A 46 -1.22 -0.44 11.57
CA HIS A 46 -0.05 -1.25 11.26
C HIS A 46 1.04 -0.44 10.52
N ILE A 47 2.17 -0.18 11.17
CA ILE A 47 3.27 0.63 10.60
C ILE A 47 3.76 0.08 9.24
N PRO A 48 4.07 -1.23 9.08
CA PRO A 48 4.55 -1.74 7.80
C PRO A 48 3.54 -1.50 6.67
N SER A 49 2.25 -1.72 6.93
CA SER A 49 1.20 -1.46 5.95
C SER A 49 1.05 0.04 5.66
N ALA A 50 1.22 0.90 6.66
CA ALA A 50 1.24 2.34 6.46
C ALA A 50 2.39 2.76 5.56
N LEU A 51 3.59 2.22 5.74
CA LEU A 51 4.75 2.50 4.88
C LEU A 51 4.48 2.15 3.41
N PHE A 52 4.05 0.92 3.14
CA PHE A 52 3.72 0.50 1.77
C PHE A 52 2.52 1.26 1.21
N GLY A 53 1.51 1.50 2.05
CA GLY A 53 0.33 2.30 1.71
C GLY A 53 0.68 3.74 1.34
N SER A 54 1.66 4.37 2.02
CA SER A 54 2.13 5.72 1.70
C SER A 54 2.83 5.80 0.35
N ILE A 55 3.70 4.83 0.04
CA ILE A 55 4.34 4.74 -1.28
C ILE A 55 3.28 4.60 -2.37
N ALA A 56 2.32 3.70 -2.15
CA ALA A 56 1.21 3.49 -3.08
C ALA A 56 0.33 4.76 -3.22
N LEU A 57 0.00 5.44 -2.13
CA LEU A 57 -0.75 6.70 -2.15
C LEU A 57 -0.03 7.80 -2.94
N VAL A 58 1.30 7.90 -2.83
CA VAL A 58 2.09 8.85 -3.60
C VAL A 58 2.01 8.52 -5.09
N ILE A 59 2.28 7.27 -5.48
CA ILE A 59 2.23 6.84 -6.89
C ILE A 59 0.83 7.10 -7.47
N PHE A 60 -0.20 6.62 -6.78
CA PHE A 60 -1.59 6.81 -7.20
C PHE A 60 -1.93 8.29 -7.36
N SER A 61 -1.58 9.11 -6.37
CA SER A 61 -1.90 10.53 -6.39
C SER A 61 -1.18 11.23 -7.55
N LEU A 62 0.12 10.99 -7.74
CA LEU A 62 0.91 11.61 -8.80
C LEU A 62 0.34 11.32 -10.19
N VAL A 63 -0.12 10.09 -10.44
CA VAL A 63 -0.72 9.69 -11.71
C VAL A 63 -2.15 10.21 -11.87
N SER A 64 -2.89 10.35 -10.76
CA SER A 64 -4.31 10.75 -10.76
C SER A 64 -4.53 12.27 -10.67
N LEU A 65 -3.48 13.08 -10.57
CA LEU A 65 -3.60 14.54 -10.42
C LEU A 65 -4.22 15.19 -11.68
N PRO A 66 -5.15 16.15 -11.50
CA PRO A 66 -5.66 16.93 -12.61
C PRO A 66 -4.55 17.84 -13.18
N LYS A 67 -4.55 18.04 -14.50
CA LYS A 67 -3.59 18.94 -15.18
C LYS A 67 -3.75 20.39 -14.72
N GLN A 68 -4.98 20.84 -14.52
CA GLN A 68 -5.29 22.16 -14.00
C GLN A 68 -5.31 22.13 -12.47
N GLY A 69 -4.68 23.12 -11.81
CA GLY A 69 -4.66 23.22 -10.35
C GLY A 69 -3.80 22.17 -9.64
N ARG A 70 -2.86 21.53 -10.35
CA ARG A 70 -1.97 20.47 -9.83
C ARG A 70 -1.23 20.88 -8.56
N GLU A 71 -0.66 22.09 -8.53
CA GLU A 71 0.09 22.58 -7.37
C GLU A 71 -0.80 22.71 -6.13
N ALA A 72 -2.01 23.26 -6.29
CA ALA A 72 -2.98 23.35 -5.21
C ALA A 72 -3.41 21.97 -4.71
N ALA A 73 -3.54 20.99 -5.60
CA ALA A 73 -3.87 19.61 -5.23
C ALA A 73 -2.72 18.95 -4.46
N ILE A 74 -1.47 19.12 -4.89
CA ILE A 74 -0.27 18.65 -4.17
C ILE A 74 -0.22 19.25 -2.76
N LYS A 75 -0.44 20.57 -2.63
CA LYS A 75 -0.47 21.25 -1.32
C LYS A 75 -1.57 20.68 -0.42
N ARG A 76 -2.77 20.45 -0.94
CA ARG A 76 -3.89 19.87 -0.18
C ARG A 76 -3.62 18.43 0.27
N LEU A 77 -3.07 17.60 -0.60
CA LEU A 77 -2.66 16.24 -0.27
C LEU A 77 -1.54 16.24 0.79
N GLY A 78 -0.53 17.09 0.62
CA GLY A 78 0.56 17.27 1.59
C GLY A 78 0.05 17.71 2.96
N TRP A 79 -0.86 18.70 3.00
CA TRP A 79 -1.51 19.11 4.25
C TRP A 79 -2.32 18.00 4.90
N SER A 80 -3.07 17.23 4.12
CA SER A 80 -3.85 16.11 4.66
C SER A 80 -2.94 15.05 5.28
N ALA A 81 -1.83 14.71 4.62
CA ALA A 81 -0.83 13.78 5.14
C ALA A 81 -0.15 14.33 6.40
N ALA A 82 0.22 15.61 6.43
CA ALA A 82 0.83 16.27 7.59
C ALA A 82 -0.11 16.28 8.81
N ILE A 83 -1.39 16.57 8.60
CA ILE A 83 -2.41 16.51 9.66
C ILE A 83 -2.59 15.08 10.16
N GLY A 84 -2.64 14.09 9.26
CA GLY A 84 -2.73 12.68 9.65
C GLY A 84 -1.52 12.21 10.46
N LEU A 85 -0.30 12.58 10.04
CA LEU A 85 0.93 12.31 10.79
C LEU A 85 0.88 12.95 12.18
N GLY A 86 0.51 14.23 12.26
CA GLY A 86 0.35 14.95 13.53
C GLY A 86 -0.69 14.31 14.45
N ALA A 87 -1.83 13.88 13.90
CA ALA A 87 -2.87 13.19 14.66
C ALA A 87 -2.40 11.83 15.20
N SER A 88 -1.51 11.14 14.49
CA SER A 88 -0.84 9.92 14.96
C SER A 88 0.43 10.19 15.79
N GLY A 89 0.75 11.46 16.10
CA GLY A 89 2.02 11.86 16.71
C GLY A 89 2.28 11.24 18.07
N PHE A 90 1.22 11.03 18.89
CA PHE A 90 1.34 10.38 20.19
C PHE A 90 1.91 8.96 20.09
N TYR A 91 1.61 8.25 19.00
CA TYR A 91 2.12 6.92 18.73
C TYR A 91 3.58 6.96 18.27
N TRP A 92 3.94 7.90 17.37
CA TRP A 92 5.31 8.06 16.89
C TRP A 92 6.28 8.46 17.99
N ILE A 93 5.88 9.39 18.85
CA ILE A 93 6.70 9.82 20.00
C ILE A 93 7.04 8.62 20.87
N ARG A 94 6.02 7.81 21.22
CA ARG A 94 6.22 6.59 21.99
C ARG A 94 7.12 5.60 21.28
N THR A 95 6.83 5.30 20.01
CA THR A 95 7.61 4.35 19.19
C THR A 95 9.08 4.74 19.12
N VAL A 96 9.38 6.01 18.89
CA VAL A 96 10.77 6.52 18.82
C VAL A 96 11.43 6.50 20.20
N SER A 97 10.71 6.87 21.27
CA SER A 97 11.25 6.84 22.63
C SER A 97 11.54 5.42 23.12
N GLU A 98 10.76 4.44 22.67
CA GLU A 98 10.91 3.04 23.03
C GLU A 98 11.83 2.28 22.05
N LEU A 99 12.27 2.93 20.96
CA LEU A 99 13.04 2.29 19.90
C LEU A 99 14.34 1.67 20.40
N SER A 100 14.99 2.26 21.40
CA SER A 100 16.19 1.71 22.03
C SER A 100 15.93 0.38 22.75
N TYR A 101 14.74 0.20 23.32
CA TYR A 101 14.35 -1.06 23.96
C TYR A 101 13.91 -2.11 22.93
N LEU A 102 13.37 -1.66 21.78
CA LEU A 102 12.97 -2.53 20.66
C LEU A 102 14.15 -2.98 19.79
N LYS A 103 15.31 -2.30 19.88
CA LYS A 103 16.52 -2.54 19.08
C LYS A 103 17.29 -3.83 19.40
N HIS A 104 16.73 -4.75 20.17
CA HIS A 104 17.30 -6.10 20.35
C HIS A 104 17.19 -6.97 19.08
N ALA A 105 17.31 -6.38 17.88
CA ALA A 105 17.48 -7.06 16.60
C ALA A 105 18.86 -7.72 16.49
N GLY A 106 19.27 -8.48 17.51
CA GLY A 106 20.32 -9.48 17.38
C GLY A 106 19.88 -10.55 16.39
N GLN A 107 20.82 -11.28 15.79
CA GLN A 107 20.52 -12.38 14.86
C GLN A 107 19.53 -13.41 15.43
N GLU A 108 19.41 -13.49 16.75
CA GLU A 108 18.47 -14.31 17.51
C GLU A 108 16.99 -14.01 17.24
N PHE A 109 16.65 -12.81 16.73
CA PHE A 109 15.29 -12.41 16.37
C PHE A 109 15.07 -12.28 14.86
N ILE A 110 16.10 -12.50 14.05
CA ILE A 110 16.02 -12.52 12.59
C ILE A 110 15.97 -13.98 12.16
N SER A 111 14.77 -14.54 12.09
CA SER A 111 14.60 -15.85 11.45
C SER A 111 14.76 -15.71 9.93
N GLY A 112 15.33 -16.72 9.28
CA GLY A 112 15.40 -16.79 7.81
C GLY A 112 14.02 -16.75 7.12
N ALA A 113 12.92 -16.81 7.90
CA ALA A 113 11.57 -16.62 7.39
C ALA A 113 11.33 -15.22 6.81
N PHE A 114 12.13 -14.21 7.17
CA PHE A 114 12.04 -12.85 6.61
C PHE A 114 13.09 -12.56 5.53
N ASP A 115 13.80 -13.58 5.04
CA ASP A 115 14.68 -13.41 3.90
C ASP A 115 13.85 -13.14 2.63
N PHE A 116 14.06 -11.97 2.05
CA PHE A 116 13.31 -11.51 0.88
C PHE A 116 13.59 -12.37 -0.35
N ARG A 117 14.74 -13.05 -0.44
CA ARG A 117 15.14 -13.88 -1.60
C ARG A 117 14.27 -15.13 -1.79
N ILE A 118 13.57 -15.53 -0.73
CA ILE A 118 12.90 -16.84 -0.67
C ILE A 118 11.42 -16.73 -0.28
N ASN A 119 10.87 -15.52 -0.32
CA ASN A 119 9.47 -15.21 -0.01
C ASN A 119 8.76 -14.47 -1.16
N PHE A 120 9.03 -14.89 -2.40
CA PHE A 120 8.40 -14.31 -3.58
C PHE A 120 7.06 -14.95 -3.92
N LEU A 121 6.18 -14.13 -4.50
CA LEU A 121 4.90 -14.57 -5.04
C LEU A 121 5.08 -15.25 -6.40
N GLY A 122 4.49 -16.42 -6.57
CA GLY A 122 4.63 -17.32 -7.71
C GLY A 122 5.87 -18.21 -7.62
N ALA A 123 6.45 -18.37 -6.43
CA ALA A 123 7.64 -19.18 -6.20
C ALA A 123 7.38 -20.70 -6.14
N CYS A 124 6.11 -21.14 -6.33
CA CYS A 124 5.70 -22.54 -6.39
C CYS A 124 6.63 -23.47 -7.21
N PRO A 125 7.13 -23.08 -8.41
CA PRO A 125 8.02 -23.96 -9.18
C PRO A 125 9.49 -23.92 -8.74
N PHE A 126 9.90 -22.99 -7.86
CA PHE A 126 11.30 -22.73 -7.51
C PHE A 126 11.66 -23.07 -6.05
N VAL A 127 10.67 -23.39 -5.22
CA VAL A 127 10.83 -23.63 -3.79
C VAL A 127 10.31 -25.03 -3.44
N SER A 128 10.93 -25.68 -2.45
CA SER A 128 10.47 -27.00 -1.98
C SER A 128 9.03 -26.94 -1.48
N GLU A 129 8.26 -28.02 -1.65
CA GLU A 129 6.87 -28.09 -1.18
C GLU A 129 6.75 -27.78 0.33
N THR A 130 7.68 -28.32 1.12
CA THR A 130 7.78 -28.07 2.56
C THR A 130 7.97 -26.59 2.90
N ASP A 131 8.81 -25.87 2.15
CA ASP A 131 9.01 -24.44 2.35
C ASP A 131 7.83 -23.61 1.84
N TYR A 132 7.23 -24.01 0.71
CA TYR A 132 6.09 -23.33 0.10
C TYR A 132 4.87 -23.31 1.03
N TYR A 133 4.56 -24.45 1.65
CA TYR A 133 3.50 -24.53 2.66
C TYR A 133 3.95 -23.99 4.02
N GLY A 134 5.18 -24.29 4.45
CA GLY A 134 5.72 -23.87 5.74
C GLY A 134 5.78 -22.35 5.91
N ARG A 135 6.00 -21.61 4.81
CA ARG A 135 6.03 -20.13 4.78
C ARG A 135 4.72 -19.50 4.32
N SER A 136 3.70 -20.30 4.05
CA SER A 136 2.39 -19.84 3.58
C SER A 136 2.44 -19.06 2.26
N LEU A 137 3.40 -19.36 1.37
CA LEU A 137 3.53 -18.72 0.05
C LEU A 137 2.30 -18.98 -0.83
N TRP A 138 1.68 -20.15 -0.67
CA TRP A 138 0.41 -20.50 -1.32
C TRP A 138 -0.70 -19.48 -1.07
N PHE A 139 -0.75 -18.90 0.14
CA PHE A 139 -1.75 -17.90 0.49
C PHE A 139 -1.44 -16.57 -0.20
N GLY A 140 -0.17 -16.19 -0.27
CA GLY A 140 0.28 -15.04 -1.05
C GLY A 140 -0.08 -15.15 -2.53
N ASP A 141 0.14 -16.32 -3.13
CA ASP A 141 -0.16 -16.58 -4.55
C ASP A 141 -1.65 -16.55 -4.82
N LEU A 142 -2.46 -17.07 -3.90
CA LEU A 142 -3.91 -16.96 -3.95
C LEU A 142 -4.36 -15.49 -3.87
N MET A 143 -3.78 -14.71 -2.95
CA MET A 143 -4.07 -13.28 -2.82
C MET A 143 -3.70 -12.51 -4.09
N LEU A 144 -2.56 -12.84 -4.71
CA LEU A 144 -2.16 -12.27 -6.01
C LEU A 144 -3.16 -12.62 -7.11
N ALA A 145 -3.56 -13.89 -7.22
CA ALA A 145 -4.53 -14.34 -8.22
C ALA A 145 -5.88 -13.63 -8.06
N VAL A 146 -6.39 -13.53 -6.83
CA VAL A 146 -7.62 -12.78 -6.52
C VAL A 146 -7.47 -11.30 -6.87
N THR A 147 -6.33 -10.68 -6.55
CA THR A 147 -6.06 -9.28 -6.88
C THR A 147 -6.08 -9.04 -8.39
N LEU A 148 -5.44 -9.93 -9.16
CA LEU A 148 -5.45 -9.87 -10.62
C LEU A 148 -6.87 -10.08 -11.18
N ALA A 149 -7.63 -11.03 -10.66
CA ALA A 149 -9.00 -11.26 -11.07
C ALA A 149 -9.89 -10.02 -10.82
N LEU A 150 -9.78 -9.41 -9.63
CA LEU A 150 -10.49 -8.18 -9.31
C LEU A 150 -10.07 -7.01 -10.22
N ALA A 151 -8.78 -6.89 -10.53
CA ALA A 151 -8.28 -5.86 -11.45
C ALA A 151 -8.84 -6.05 -12.87
N VAL A 152 -8.91 -7.29 -13.36
CA VAL A 152 -9.52 -7.61 -14.66
C VAL A 152 -11.01 -7.28 -14.65
N ILE A 153 -11.75 -7.69 -13.62
CA ILE A 153 -13.18 -7.36 -13.48
C ILE A 153 -13.39 -5.84 -13.46
N ALA A 154 -12.59 -5.10 -12.69
CA ALA A 154 -12.65 -3.64 -12.63
C ALA A 154 -12.37 -3.00 -14.00
N ALA A 155 -11.37 -3.50 -14.74
CA ALA A 155 -11.07 -3.03 -16.08
C ALA A 155 -12.23 -3.31 -17.05
N LEU A 156 -12.81 -4.52 -17.04
CA LEU A 156 -13.95 -4.89 -17.88
C LEU A 156 -15.19 -4.02 -17.60
N ILE A 157 -15.51 -3.79 -16.33
CA ILE A 157 -16.61 -2.89 -15.94
C ILE A 157 -16.33 -1.48 -16.43
N TYR A 158 -15.10 -0.99 -16.28
CA TYR A 158 -14.73 0.34 -16.71
C TYR A 158 -14.85 0.52 -18.23
N TYR A 159 -14.32 -0.43 -19.01
CA TYR A 159 -14.34 -0.35 -20.47
C TYR A 159 -15.76 -0.56 -21.04
N SER A 160 -16.57 -1.40 -20.41
CA SER A 160 -17.99 -1.57 -20.79
C SER A 160 -18.85 -0.35 -20.46
N ALA A 161 -18.52 0.41 -19.40
CA ALA A 161 -19.26 1.60 -18.99
C ALA A 161 -19.00 2.86 -19.85
N GLY A 162 -18.03 2.86 -20.77
CA GLY A 162 -17.78 3.96 -21.71
C GLY A 162 -17.38 5.31 -21.07
N ARG A 163 -16.98 5.33 -19.80
CA ARG A 163 -16.80 6.57 -19.02
C ARG A 163 -15.45 7.25 -19.28
N LYS A 164 -15.40 8.15 -20.26
CA LYS A 164 -14.21 8.97 -20.58
C LYS A 164 -13.73 9.85 -19.41
N ALA A 165 -14.61 10.25 -18.49
CA ALA A 165 -14.29 11.18 -17.40
C ALA A 165 -13.45 10.57 -16.26
N GLU A 166 -13.37 9.24 -16.15
CA GLU A 166 -12.68 8.57 -15.03
C GLU A 166 -11.30 8.00 -15.41
N LYS A 167 -10.81 8.29 -16.62
CA LYS A 167 -9.51 7.81 -17.14
C LYS A 167 -8.31 8.04 -16.21
N PRO A 168 -8.10 9.22 -15.59
CA PRO A 168 -6.94 9.43 -14.73
C PRO A 168 -6.97 8.56 -13.46
N ARG A 169 -8.17 8.21 -12.96
CA ARG A 169 -8.30 7.34 -11.78
C ARG A 169 -7.91 5.91 -12.08
N MET A 170 -8.31 5.39 -13.24
CA MET A 170 -7.92 4.04 -13.64
C MET A 170 -6.43 3.95 -14.00
N ALA A 171 -5.84 5.01 -14.57
CA ALA A 171 -4.40 5.08 -14.77
C ALA A 171 -3.63 4.96 -13.43
N GLY A 172 -4.12 5.59 -12.35
CA GLY A 172 -3.54 5.43 -11.01
C GLY A 172 -3.60 3.99 -10.50
N VAL A 173 -4.74 3.32 -10.65
CA VAL A 173 -4.91 1.91 -10.26
C VAL A 173 -3.99 0.99 -11.08
N LEU A 174 -3.91 1.20 -12.39
CA LEU A 174 -3.04 0.42 -13.27
C LEU A 174 -1.56 0.68 -12.98
N ALA A 175 -1.17 1.91 -12.65
CA ALA A 175 0.19 2.24 -12.24
C ALA A 175 0.57 1.52 -10.94
N LEU A 176 -0.35 1.41 -9.98
CA LEU A 176 -0.15 0.62 -8.77
C LEU A 176 0.01 -0.87 -9.06
N LEU A 177 -0.82 -1.42 -9.94
CA LEU A 177 -0.71 -2.82 -10.34
C LEU A 177 0.63 -3.09 -11.03
N ALA A 178 1.02 -2.24 -11.97
CA ALA A 178 2.30 -2.33 -12.67
C ALA A 178 3.48 -2.21 -11.70
N PHE A 179 3.41 -1.29 -10.73
CA PHE A 179 4.42 -1.13 -9.69
C PHE A 179 4.53 -2.38 -8.81
N GLY A 180 3.41 -2.96 -8.38
CA GLY A 180 3.39 -4.20 -7.59
C GLY A 180 3.97 -5.39 -8.36
N LEU A 181 3.62 -5.53 -9.65
CA LEU A 181 4.19 -6.56 -10.52
C LEU A 181 5.68 -6.34 -10.81
N PHE A 182 6.12 -5.10 -10.93
CA PHE A 182 7.54 -4.78 -11.04
C PHE A 182 8.29 -5.22 -9.79
N PHE A 183 7.80 -4.88 -8.59
CA PHE A 183 8.44 -5.30 -7.34
C PHE A 183 8.51 -6.82 -7.18
N ARG A 184 7.49 -7.54 -7.66
CA ARG A 184 7.52 -9.01 -7.74
C ARG A 184 8.69 -9.50 -8.58
N ASN A 185 8.88 -8.95 -9.79
CA ASN A 185 9.86 -9.45 -10.75
C ASN A 185 11.28 -8.88 -10.51
N ALA A 186 11.41 -7.65 -10.02
CA ALA A 186 12.70 -6.97 -9.83
C ALA A 186 13.61 -7.71 -8.84
N ALA A 187 13.01 -8.48 -7.95
CA ALA A 187 13.74 -9.26 -6.98
C ALA A 187 14.25 -10.60 -7.54
N GLU A 188 13.64 -11.14 -8.60
CA GLU A 188 14.14 -12.29 -9.37
C GLU A 188 15.43 -11.97 -10.14
N TYR A 189 15.64 -10.69 -10.50
CA TYR A 189 16.86 -10.22 -11.17
C TYR A 189 18.03 -9.93 -10.22
N ALA A 190 17.77 -9.72 -8.92
CA ALA A 190 18.81 -9.44 -7.94
C ALA A 190 19.60 -10.70 -7.52
N ASP A 191 19.13 -11.90 -7.91
CA ASP A 191 19.79 -13.19 -7.64
C ASP A 191 20.70 -13.68 -8.81
N LEU A 192 20.86 -12.88 -9.87
CA LEU A 192 21.74 -13.18 -11.01
C LEU A 192 23.12 -12.49 -10.95
N GLU A 193 23.43 -11.78 -9.86
CA GLU A 193 24.75 -11.19 -9.54
C GLU A 193 25.34 -11.77 -8.24
#